data_AF-A0A1V5QJ17-F1
#
_entry.id   AF-A0A1V5QJ17-F1
#
_cell.length_a   1.000
_cell.length_b   1.000
_cell.length_c   1.000
_cell.angle_alpha   90.00
_cell.angle_beta   90.00
_cell.angle_gamma   90.00
#
_symmetry.space_group_name_H-M   'P 1'
#
loop_
_entity.id
_entity.type
_entity.pdbx_description
1 polymer ?
#
loop_
_entity_poly.entity_id
_entity_poly.type
_entity_poly.pdbx_seq_one_letter_code
_entity_poly.pdbx_strand_id
1 'polypeptide(L)'
;MSEGGKPFIALYSTAQVKQPDGTRKTVSKITPTLTPGAVVTLHRSNVDYVVTEYGAVRLKGASVEERASLLISIAHPDFRAQLQEEAEKLNFL
;
A
#
# COMPACT_ATOMS: atom_id res chain seq x y z
N MET A 1 -19.89 -12.01 -7.73
CA MET A 1 -19.09 -12.30 -6.52
C MET A 1 -19.59 -13.62 -5.92
N SER A 2 -18.69 -14.45 -5.40
CA SER A 2 -19.07 -15.67 -4.67
C SER A 2 -19.68 -15.31 -3.32
N GLU A 3 -20.68 -16.07 -2.87
CA GLU A 3 -21.32 -15.89 -1.57
C GLU A 3 -20.29 -16.08 -0.44
N GLY A 4 -20.16 -15.06 0.42
CA GLY A 4 -19.16 -15.06 1.52
C GLY A 4 -17.69 -14.93 1.08
N GLY A 5 -17.40 -14.81 -0.21
CA GLY A 5 -16.02 -14.72 -0.73
C GLY A 5 -15.27 -13.47 -0.27
N LYS A 6 -14.00 -13.65 0.10
CA LYS A 6 -13.10 -12.58 0.58
C LYS A 6 -11.80 -12.60 -0.22
N PRO A 7 -11.59 -11.68 -1.18
CA PRO A 7 -10.33 -11.62 -1.91
C PRO A 7 -9.25 -10.96 -1.06
N PHE A 8 -8.05 -11.55 -1.10
CA PHE A 8 -6.86 -11.05 -0.42
C PHE A 8 -5.76 -10.77 -1.44
N ILE A 9 -5.10 -9.63 -1.31
CA ILE A 9 -3.78 -9.40 -1.90
C ILE A 9 -2.75 -9.46 -0.77
N ALA A 10 -1.80 -10.38 -0.90
CA ALA A 10 -0.67 -10.49 0.01
C ALA A 10 0.60 -10.00 -0.67
N LEU A 11 1.37 -9.19 0.03
CA LEU A 11 2.64 -8.67 -0.44
C LEU A 11 3.56 -8.41 0.76
N TYR A 12 4.86 -8.60 0.61
CA TYR A 12 5.81 -7.99 1.56
C TYR A 12 5.60 -6.47 1.65
N SER A 13 5.92 -5.86 2.79
CA SER A 13 5.83 -4.42 2.98
C SER A 13 6.93 -3.64 2.25
N THR A 14 8.07 -4.30 1.98
CA THR A 14 9.24 -3.69 1.33
C THR A 14 9.75 -4.51 0.14
N ALA A 15 10.63 -3.89 -0.66
CA ALA A 15 11.38 -4.53 -1.74
C ALA A 15 12.81 -3.97 -1.80
N GLN A 16 13.75 -4.79 -2.26
CA GLN A 16 15.13 -4.36 -2.57
C GLN A 16 15.23 -3.97 -4.04
N VAL A 17 15.47 -2.68 -4.31
CA VAL A 17 15.58 -2.16 -5.69
C VAL A 17 17.04 -1.82 -5.97
N LYS A 18 17.53 -2.29 -7.13
CA LYS A 18 18.87 -1.95 -7.62
C LYS A 18 18.88 -0.51 -8.12
N GLN A 19 19.81 0.28 -7.59
CA GLN A 19 20.05 1.66 -7.99
C GLN A 19 20.98 1.70 -9.22
N PRO A 20 20.99 2.83 -9.97
CA PRO A 20 21.86 2.99 -11.13
C PRO A 20 23.36 2.82 -10.82
N ASP A 21 23.78 3.17 -9.61
CA ASP A 21 25.15 3.03 -9.11
C ASP A 21 25.54 1.59 -8.72
N GLY A 22 24.62 0.63 -8.86
CA GLY A 22 24.82 -0.77 -8.52
C GLY A 22 24.49 -1.14 -7.08
N THR A 23 24.18 -0.17 -6.22
CA THR A 23 23.76 -0.43 -4.83
C THR A 23 22.32 -0.95 -4.77
N ARG A 24 21.92 -1.52 -3.62
CA ARG A 24 20.53 -1.93 -3.36
C ARG A 24 19.95 -1.02 -2.29
N LYS A 25 18.74 -0.53 -2.55
CA LYS A 25 17.97 0.28 -1.60
C LYS A 25 16.67 -0.43 -1.25
N THR A 26 16.39 -0.53 0.04
CA THR A 26 15.07 -0.93 0.54
C THR A 26 14.07 0.18 0.24
N VAL A 27 12.95 -0.17 -0.40
CA VAL A 27 11.83 0.73 -0.65
C VAL A 27 10.54 0.12 -0.12
N SER A 28 9.58 0.96 0.29
CA SER A 28 8.24 0.51 0.63
C SER A 28 7.46 0.08 -0.62
N LYS A 29 6.66 -0.98 -0.50
CA LYS A 29 5.68 -1.38 -1.52
C LYS A 29 4.29 -0.76 -1.31
N ILE A 30 4.08 -0.13 -0.16
CA ILE A 30 2.95 0.78 0.07
C ILE A 30 3.45 2.19 -0.25
N THR A 31 2.86 2.83 -1.25
CA THR A 31 3.24 4.17 -1.71
C THR A 31 1.99 5.05 -1.82
N PRO A 32 2.10 6.37 -1.65
CA PRO A 32 0.96 7.27 -1.80
C PRO A 32 0.46 7.33 -3.25
N THR A 33 1.38 7.23 -4.21
CA THR A 33 1.10 7.24 -5.65
C THR A 33 1.91 6.14 -6.33
N LEU A 34 1.36 5.60 -7.43
CA LEU A 34 2.08 4.66 -8.26
C LEU A 34 3.09 5.38 -9.14
N THR A 35 4.21 4.72 -9.44
CA THR A 35 5.21 5.25 -10.38
C THR A 35 4.56 5.62 -11.72
N PRO A 36 4.92 6.76 -12.34
CA PRO A 36 4.40 7.12 -13.66
C PRO A 36 4.55 5.98 -14.68
N GLY A 37 3.46 5.67 -15.39
CA GLY A 37 3.41 4.57 -16.35
C GLY A 37 3.17 3.18 -15.74
N ALA A 38 3.01 3.05 -14.42
CA ALA A 38 2.63 1.78 -13.80
C ALA A 38 1.26 1.31 -14.30
N VAL A 39 1.18 0.03 -14.66
CA VAL A 39 -0.07 -0.61 -15.09
C VAL A 39 -0.85 -1.07 -13.85
N VAL A 40 -2.08 -0.59 -13.69
CA VAL A 40 -2.96 -1.00 -12.59
C VAL A 40 -3.60 -2.35 -12.91
N THR A 41 -3.24 -3.38 -12.14
CA THR A 41 -3.80 -4.73 -12.29
C THR A 41 -5.09 -4.93 -11.50
N LEU A 42 -5.19 -4.35 -10.29
CA LEU A 42 -6.41 -4.37 -9.48
C LEU A 42 -6.84 -2.95 -9.11
N HIS A 43 -7.99 -2.55 -9.64
CA HIS A 43 -8.58 -1.23 -9.39
C HIS A 43 -9.05 -1.07 -7.94
N ARG A 44 -8.98 0.15 -7.38
CA ARG A 44 -9.31 0.46 -5.98
C ARG A 44 -10.68 -0.07 -5.52
N SER A 45 -11.68 -0.04 -6.41
CA SER A 45 -13.05 -0.48 -6.12
C SER A 45 -13.19 -2.00 -5.96
N ASN A 46 -12.21 -2.78 -6.45
CA ASN A 46 -12.22 -4.24 -6.41
C ASN A 46 -11.36 -4.81 -5.26
N VAL A 47 -10.58 -3.97 -4.57
CA VAL A 47 -9.74 -4.37 -3.45
C VAL A 47 -10.60 -4.58 -2.19
N ASP A 48 -10.50 -5.75 -1.56
CA ASP A 48 -11.08 -6.00 -0.23
C ASP A 48 -9.96 -6.05 0.82
N TYR A 49 -9.26 -7.17 0.98
CA TYR A 49 -8.18 -7.29 1.95
C TYR A 49 -6.79 -7.06 1.36
N VAL A 50 -5.95 -6.35 2.09
CA VAL A 50 -4.52 -6.19 1.83
C VAL A 50 -3.74 -6.70 3.03
N VAL A 51 -2.70 -7.51 2.77
CA VAL A 51 -1.93 -8.21 3.80
C VAL A 51 -0.44 -7.99 3.60
N THR A 52 0.25 -7.62 4.67
CA THR A 52 1.71 -7.64 4.78
C THR A 52 2.14 -8.45 6.00
N GLU A 53 3.44 -8.57 6.23
CA GLU A 53 4.02 -9.13 7.45
C GLU A 53 3.67 -8.35 8.73
N TYR A 54 3.11 -7.14 8.61
CA TYR A 54 2.68 -6.32 9.76
C TYR A 54 1.19 -6.40 10.06
N GLY A 55 0.40 -7.12 9.25
CA GLY A 55 -1.02 -7.34 9.49
C GLY A 55 -1.86 -7.36 8.22
N ALA A 56 -3.18 -7.44 8.43
CA ALA A 56 -4.17 -7.43 7.37
C ALA A 56 -5.21 -6.33 7.63
N VAL A 57 -5.55 -5.57 6.61
CA VAL A 57 -6.60 -4.55 6.68
C VAL A 57 -7.64 -4.79 5.60
N ARG A 58 -8.87 -4.39 5.91
CA ARG A 58 -10.00 -4.46 5.00
C ARG A 58 -10.30 -3.07 4.45
N LEU A 59 -10.28 -2.90 3.14
CA LEU A 59 -10.44 -1.62 2.46
C LEU A 59 -11.80 -1.46 1.77
N LYS A 60 -12.62 -2.53 1.74
CA LYS A 60 -13.95 -2.49 1.13
C LYS A 60 -14.88 -1.59 1.93
N GLY A 61 -15.41 -0.55 1.28
CA GLY A 61 -16.30 0.43 1.90
C GLY A 61 -15.58 1.57 2.62
N ALA A 62 -14.24 1.52 2.72
CA ALA A 62 -13.46 2.56 3.38
C ALA A 62 -13.30 3.80 2.49
N SER A 63 -13.35 4.98 3.11
CA SER A 63 -13.04 6.29 2.49
C SER A 63 -11.57 6.37 2.06
N VAL A 64 -11.20 7.43 1.32
CA VAL A 64 -9.79 7.62 0.93
C VAL A 64 -8.89 7.77 2.16
N GLU A 65 -9.35 8.52 3.16
CA GLU A 65 -8.66 8.77 4.44
C GLU A 65 -8.49 7.50 5.27
N GLU A 66 -9.58 6.74 5.42
CA GLU A 66 -9.53 5.45 6.11
C GLU A 66 -8.58 4.48 5.40
N ARG A 67 -8.60 4.44 4.07
CA ARG A 67 -7.71 3.57 3.28
C ARG A 67 -6.24 3.97 3.46
N ALA A 68 -5.93 5.26 3.44
CA ALA A 68 -4.57 5.74 3.68
C ALA A 68 -4.08 5.32 5.06
N SER A 69 -4.87 5.61 6.10
CA SER A 69 -4.55 5.23 7.49
C SER A 69 -4.37 3.71 7.66
N LEU A 70 -5.29 2.92 7.11
CA LEU A 70 -5.24 1.45 7.17
C LEU A 70 -4.00 0.90 6.44
N LEU A 71 -3.70 1.38 5.24
CA LEU A 71 -2.52 0.93 4.49
C LEU A 71 -1.22 1.32 5.20
N ILE A 72 -1.13 2.53 5.76
CA ILE A 72 0.05 2.96 6.54
C ILE A 72 0.23 2.08 7.78
N SER A 73 -0.86 1.67 8.44
CA SER A 73 -0.81 0.81 9.63
C SER A 73 -0.14 -0.56 9.39
N ILE A 74 -0.22 -1.07 8.15
CA ILE A 74 0.42 -2.33 7.73
C ILE A 74 1.67 -2.12 6.86
N ALA A 75 2.16 -0.89 6.74
CA ALA A 75 3.45 -0.61 6.13
C ALA A 75 4.61 -0.95 7.09
N HIS A 76 5.81 -1.08 6.53
CA HIS A 76 7.03 -1.27 7.32
C HIS A 76 7.26 -0.06 8.25
N PRO A 77 7.58 -0.26 9.55
CA PRO A 77 7.69 0.80 10.55
C PRO A 77 8.55 1.99 10.10
N ASP A 78 9.72 1.71 9.51
CA ASP A 78 10.65 2.74 9.02
C ASP A 78 10.06 3.72 7.99
N PHE A 79 9.00 3.32 7.27
CA PHE A 79 8.38 4.16 6.24
C PHE A 79 7.06 4.82 6.67
N ARG A 80 6.50 4.46 7.84
CA ARG A 80 5.16 4.94 8.25
C ARG A 80 5.10 6.46 8.40
N ALA A 81 6.10 7.06 9.03
CA ALA A 81 6.16 8.50 9.23
C ALA A 81 6.23 9.26 7.89
N GLN A 82 7.07 8.78 6.95
CA GLN A 82 7.15 9.36 5.61
C GLN A 82 5.83 9.22 4.85
N LEU A 83 5.19 8.05 4.90
CA LEU A 83 3.91 7.82 4.22
C LEU A 83 2.78 8.69 4.79
N GLN A 84 2.77 8.92 6.11
CA GLN A 84 1.84 9.82 6.78
C GLN A 84 2.01 11.26 6.25
N GLU A 85 3.24 11.78 6.26
CA GLU A 85 3.55 13.12 5.78
C GLU A 85 3.19 13.29 4.28
N GLU A 86 3.48 12.30 3.45
CA GLU A 86 3.13 12.32 2.03
C GLU A 86 1.62 12.26 1.80
N ALA A 87 0.87 11.51 2.62
CA ALA A 87 -0.57 11.43 2.53
C ALA A 87 -1.25 12.76 2.90
N GLU A 88 -0.79 13.44 3.95
CA GLU A 88 -1.26 14.79 4.34
C GLU A 88 -1.00 15.81 3.22
N LYS A 89 0.20 15.80 2.63
CA LYS A 89 0.53 16.69 1.48
C LYS A 89 -0.39 16.50 0.28
N LEU A 90 -0.92 15.28 0.10
CA LEU A 90 -1.82 14.93 -1.00
C LEU A 90 -3.31 15.09 -0.63
N ASN A 91 -3.62 15.57 0.58
CA ASN A 91 -4.96 15.65 1.15
C ASN A 91 -5.67 14.28 1.16
N PHE A 92 -4.92 13.22 1.44
CA PHE A 92 -5.50 11.91 1.75
C PHE A 92 -5.77 11.76 3.24
N LEU A 93 -5.07 12.51 4.09
CA LEU A 93 -5.24 12.62 5.53
C LEU A 93 -5.37 14.09 5.92
#